data_AF-A0A9P0ZTA4-F1
#
_entry.id   AF-A0A9P0ZTA4-F1
#
_cell.length_a   1.000
_cell.length_b   1.000
_cell.length_c   1.000
_cell.angle_alpha   90.00
_cell.angle_beta   90.00
_cell.angle_gamma   90.00
#
_symmetry.space_group_name_H-M   'P 1'
#
loop_
_entity.id
_entity.type
_entity.pdbx_description
1 polymer ?
#
loop_
_entity_poly.entity_id
_entity_poly.type
_entity_poly.pdbx_seq_one_letter_code
_entity_poly.pdbx_strand_id
1 'polypeptide(L)'
;MDEEDLPRDAKVVKTLLKSMGVDEYEPRVVHQFLELMYRHSVDVLTDAQVYSEHAAKAVIDSDDIKLAIQSKVNFSFSPPPPREVLLELARSRNKIPLPKSISRNAIPLPPEQDTLISPNYQLAIPKKRTSHPVEETEDGDEGSDPNPTPNQNPNLSQDRTDVSQETSQRVSFPLGVKRQR
;
A
#
# COMPACT_ATOMS: atom_id res chain seq x y z
N MET A 1 35.40 -4.37 -27.96
CA MET A 1 35.34 -5.44 -26.96
C MET A 1 34.61 -6.57 -27.68
N ASP A 2 35.39 -7.48 -28.21
CA ASP A 2 35.02 -8.28 -29.37
C ASP A 2 33.97 -9.33 -29.02
N GLU A 3 32.95 -9.46 -29.88
CA GLU A 3 31.83 -10.40 -29.77
C GLU A 3 32.30 -11.87 -29.71
N GLU A 4 33.58 -12.12 -30.04
CA GLU A 4 34.23 -13.42 -30.11
C GLU A 4 34.43 -14.07 -28.73
N ASP A 5 34.69 -13.29 -27.67
CA ASP A 5 35.03 -13.78 -26.32
C ASP A 5 33.83 -14.12 -25.41
N LEU A 6 32.59 -13.90 -25.88
CA LEU A 6 31.41 -14.22 -25.08
C LEU A 6 31.18 -15.74 -24.98
N PRO A 7 30.79 -16.28 -23.80
CA PRO A 7 30.41 -17.68 -23.66
C PRO A 7 29.21 -18.01 -24.55
N ARG A 8 29.12 -19.29 -24.96
CA ARG A 8 28.12 -19.78 -25.92
C ARG A 8 26.69 -19.37 -25.54
N ASP A 9 26.32 -19.52 -24.27
CA ASP A 9 24.96 -19.24 -23.81
C ASP A 9 24.64 -17.73 -23.84
N ALA A 10 25.63 -16.88 -23.63
CA ALA A 10 25.47 -15.43 -23.80
C ALA A 10 25.21 -15.08 -25.28
N LYS A 11 25.88 -15.74 -26.23
CA LYS A 11 25.63 -15.56 -27.67
C LYS A 11 24.21 -16.00 -28.05
N VAL A 12 23.68 -17.06 -27.44
CA VAL A 12 22.30 -17.51 -27.63
C VAL A 12 21.31 -16.47 -27.11
N VAL A 13 21.50 -15.94 -25.91
CA VAL A 13 20.65 -14.88 -25.34
C VAL A 13 20.65 -13.63 -26.22
N LYS A 14 21.81 -13.19 -26.72
CA LYS A 14 21.90 -12.06 -27.66
C LYS A 14 21.12 -12.32 -28.96
N THR A 15 21.23 -13.54 -29.49
CA THR A 15 20.51 -13.95 -30.71
C THR A 15 19.00 -13.97 -30.47
N LEU A 16 18.55 -14.39 -29.29
CA LEU A 16 17.15 -14.35 -28.87
C LEU A 16 16.63 -12.91 -28.75
N LEU A 17 17.38 -12.00 -28.13
CA LEU A 17 16.99 -10.59 -28.04
C LEU A 17 16.84 -9.97 -29.43
N LYS A 18 17.77 -10.27 -30.33
CA LYS A 18 17.72 -9.83 -31.74
C LYS A 18 16.50 -10.38 -32.48
N SER A 19 16.11 -11.64 -32.27
CA SER A 19 14.93 -12.22 -32.92
C SER A 19 13.61 -11.64 -32.42
N MET A 20 13.59 -11.11 -31.19
CA MET A 20 12.46 -10.37 -30.64
C MET A 20 12.43 -8.89 -31.06
N GLY A 21 13.38 -8.44 -31.89
CA GLY A 21 13.49 -7.05 -32.34
C GLY A 21 14.07 -6.09 -31.31
N VAL A 22 14.82 -6.61 -30.32
CA VAL A 22 15.50 -5.80 -29.30
C VAL A 22 16.97 -5.63 -29.70
N ASP A 23 17.27 -4.53 -30.36
CA ASP A 23 18.62 -4.22 -30.84
C ASP A 23 19.48 -3.48 -29.81
N GLU A 24 18.86 -2.71 -28.91
CA GLU A 24 19.55 -1.93 -27.87
C GLU A 24 19.12 -2.39 -26.47
N TYR A 25 20.10 -2.81 -25.66
CA TYR A 25 19.89 -3.22 -24.27
C TYR A 25 21.17 -3.01 -23.46
N GLU A 26 21.03 -2.87 -22.14
CA GLU A 26 22.18 -2.81 -21.24
C GLU A 26 22.89 -4.18 -21.19
N PRO A 27 24.23 -4.24 -21.21
CA PRO A 27 24.97 -5.51 -21.13
C PRO A 27 24.57 -6.40 -19.93
N ARG A 28 24.13 -5.80 -18.83
CA ARG A 28 23.64 -6.52 -17.63
C ARG A 28 22.43 -7.40 -17.90
N VAL A 29 21.61 -7.06 -18.91
CA VAL A 29 20.42 -7.85 -19.29
C VAL A 29 20.83 -9.27 -19.64
N VAL A 30 21.91 -9.45 -20.41
CA VAL A 30 22.39 -10.79 -20.79
C VAL A 30 22.79 -11.61 -19.57
N HIS A 31 23.48 -11.00 -18.60
CA HIS A 31 23.84 -11.66 -17.35
C HIS A 31 22.60 -12.05 -16.52
N GLN A 32 21.61 -11.16 -16.44
CA GLN A 32 20.38 -11.43 -15.70
C GLN A 32 19.57 -12.57 -16.33
N PHE A 33 19.52 -12.62 -17.67
CA PHE A 33 18.88 -13.72 -18.39
C PHE A 33 19.59 -15.04 -18.15
N LEU A 34 20.93 -15.06 -18.16
CA LEU A 34 21.70 -16.25 -17.84
C LEU A 34 21.42 -16.74 -16.41
N GLU A 35 21.47 -15.85 -15.42
CA GLU A 35 21.15 -16.18 -14.03
C GLU A 35 19.74 -16.77 -13.92
N LEU A 36 18.75 -16.13 -14.57
CA LEU A 36 17.38 -16.61 -14.57
C LEU A 36 17.26 -18.01 -15.19
N MET A 37 17.88 -18.25 -16.35
CA MET A 37 17.82 -19.53 -17.04
C MET A 37 18.45 -20.65 -16.21
N TYR A 38 19.63 -20.42 -15.64
CA TYR A 38 20.29 -21.43 -14.82
C TYR A 38 19.54 -21.68 -13.52
N ARG A 39 19.10 -20.63 -12.81
CA ARG A 39 18.31 -20.78 -11.59
C ARG A 39 17.03 -21.56 -11.86
N HIS A 40 16.28 -21.18 -12.90
CA HIS A 40 15.05 -21.88 -13.27
C HIS A 40 15.31 -23.35 -13.62
N SER A 41 16.37 -23.63 -14.38
CA SER A 41 16.73 -25.01 -14.76
C SER A 41 17.11 -25.85 -13.55
N VAL A 42 17.90 -25.31 -12.62
CA VAL A 42 18.27 -26.00 -11.37
C VAL A 42 17.02 -26.25 -10.53
N ASP A 43 16.15 -25.26 -10.37
CA ASP A 43 14.92 -25.40 -9.60
C ASP A 43 14.00 -26.48 -10.18
N VAL A 44 13.84 -26.54 -11.52
CA VAL A 44 13.02 -27.56 -12.19
C VAL A 44 13.65 -28.94 -12.08
N LEU A 45 14.96 -29.07 -12.28
CA LEU A 45 15.66 -30.36 -12.18
C LEU A 45 15.67 -30.89 -10.75
N THR A 46 15.75 -30.01 -9.75
CA THR A 46 15.69 -30.38 -8.34
C THR A 46 14.32 -30.97 -8.00
N ASP A 47 13.23 -30.33 -8.43
CA ASP A 47 11.88 -30.84 -8.22
C ASP A 47 11.63 -32.14 -9.01
N ALA A 48 12.13 -32.23 -10.25
CA ALA A 48 12.03 -33.44 -11.06
C ALA A 48 12.78 -34.62 -10.43
N GLN A 49 13.94 -34.37 -9.81
CA GLN A 49 14.66 -35.39 -9.05
C GLN A 49 13.82 -35.92 -7.88
N VAL A 50 13.19 -35.03 -7.10
CA VAL A 50 12.29 -35.43 -6.01
C VAL A 50 11.13 -36.29 -6.52
N TYR A 51 10.57 -35.99 -7.68
CA TYR A 51 9.50 -36.80 -8.28
C TYR A 51 9.98 -38.16 -8.78
N SER A 52 11.16 -38.22 -9.40
CA SER A 52 11.80 -39.49 -9.81
C SER A 52 12.08 -40.38 -8.59
N GLU A 53 12.62 -39.82 -7.51
CA GLU A 53 12.88 -40.51 -6.25
C GLU A 53 11.58 -41.03 -5.61
N HIS A 54 10.52 -40.23 -5.61
CA HIS A 54 9.20 -40.65 -5.14
C HIS A 54 8.61 -41.81 -5.96
N ALA A 55 8.92 -41.86 -7.26
CA ALA A 55 8.54 -42.97 -8.15
C ALA A 55 9.50 -44.17 -8.09
N ALA A 56 10.50 -44.15 -7.19
CA ALA A 56 11.57 -45.14 -7.08
C ALA A 56 12.34 -45.39 -8.39
N LYS A 57 12.44 -44.36 -9.24
CA LYS A 57 13.20 -44.38 -10.49
C LYS A 57 14.61 -43.85 -10.26
N ALA A 58 15.60 -44.50 -10.86
CA ALA A 58 17.00 -44.08 -10.80
C ALA A 58 17.38 -43.00 -11.83
N VAL A 59 16.52 -42.76 -12.83
CA VAL A 59 16.75 -41.81 -13.92
C VAL A 59 15.52 -40.92 -14.06
N ILE A 60 15.75 -39.62 -14.23
CA ILE A 60 14.70 -38.61 -14.43
C ILE A 60 14.09 -38.79 -15.82
N ASP A 61 12.78 -38.98 -15.89
CA ASP A 61 12.04 -39.09 -17.15
C ASP A 61 11.46 -37.74 -17.60
N SER A 62 10.99 -37.68 -18.86
CA SER A 62 10.32 -36.48 -19.38
C SER A 62 9.06 -36.11 -18.59
N ASP A 63 8.39 -37.08 -17.99
CA ASP A 63 7.15 -36.85 -17.24
C ASP A 63 7.42 -36.22 -15.88
N ASP A 64 8.56 -36.53 -15.25
CA ASP A 64 9.00 -35.90 -14.01
C ASP A 64 9.32 -34.42 -14.24
N ILE A 65 9.97 -34.10 -15.37
CA ILE A 65 10.25 -32.72 -15.81
C ILE A 65 8.96 -31.97 -16.11
N LYS A 66 8.01 -32.58 -16.85
CA LYS A 66 6.71 -31.95 -17.14
C LYS A 66 5.94 -31.64 -15.85
N LEU A 67 5.94 -32.56 -14.90
CA LEU A 67 5.28 -32.36 -13.61
C LEU A 67 5.94 -31.22 -12.82
N ALA A 68 7.27 -31.15 -12.80
CA ALA A 68 8.03 -30.06 -12.16
C ALA A 68 7.78 -28.70 -12.79
N ILE A 69 7.65 -28.63 -14.11
CA ILE A 69 7.29 -27.37 -14.78
C ILE A 69 5.85 -26.98 -14.43
N GLN A 70 4.90 -27.91 -14.50
CA GLN A 70 3.49 -27.64 -14.21
C GLN A 70 3.27 -27.14 -12.77
N SER A 71 3.97 -27.73 -11.80
CA SER A 71 3.84 -27.32 -10.39
C SER A 71 4.31 -25.87 -10.18
N LYS A 72 5.37 -25.42 -10.87
CA LYS A 72 5.88 -24.05 -10.77
C LYS A 72 5.07 -23.03 -11.59
N VAL A 73 4.65 -23.39 -12.81
CA VAL A 73 3.94 -22.46 -13.71
C VAL A 73 2.66 -21.93 -13.08
N ASN A 74 1.97 -22.75 -12.29
CA ASN A 74 0.74 -22.37 -11.59
C ASN A 74 0.90 -21.18 -10.62
N PHE A 75 2.12 -20.90 -10.13
CA PHE A 75 2.38 -19.84 -9.16
C PHE A 75 3.31 -18.75 -9.67
N SER A 76 4.22 -19.07 -10.58
CA SER A 76 5.22 -18.12 -11.09
C SER A 76 4.77 -17.35 -12.33
N PHE A 77 3.89 -17.92 -13.15
CA PHE A 77 3.39 -17.26 -14.35
C PHE A 77 1.89 -17.11 -14.25
N SER A 78 1.42 -15.87 -14.16
CA SER A 78 -0.01 -15.58 -14.22
C SER A 78 -0.43 -15.52 -15.70
N PRO A 79 -1.15 -16.52 -16.23
CA PRO A 79 -1.74 -16.38 -17.55
C PRO A 79 -2.78 -15.26 -17.52
N PRO A 80 -3.03 -14.57 -18.64
CA PRO A 80 -4.13 -13.62 -18.71
C PRO A 80 -5.43 -14.34 -18.33
N PRO A 81 -6.26 -13.74 -17.45
CA PRO A 81 -7.48 -14.39 -16.98
C PRO A 81 -8.40 -14.72 -18.17
N PRO A 82 -9.07 -15.88 -18.17
CA PRO A 82 -9.93 -16.28 -19.28
C PRO A 82 -11.01 -15.24 -19.56
N ARG A 83 -11.30 -15.04 -20.85
CA ARG A 83 -12.29 -14.04 -21.32
C ARG A 83 -13.66 -14.22 -20.68
N GLU A 84 -14.07 -15.47 -20.43
CA GLU A 84 -15.36 -15.79 -19.81
C GLU A 84 -15.46 -15.25 -18.38
N VAL A 85 -14.40 -15.43 -17.58
CA VAL A 85 -14.30 -14.90 -16.21
C VAL A 85 -14.38 -13.38 -16.22
N LEU A 86 -13.67 -12.72 -17.15
CA LEU A 86 -13.72 -11.26 -17.30
C LEU A 86 -15.12 -10.79 -17.73
N LEU A 87 -15.81 -11.50 -18.62
CA LEU A 87 -17.15 -11.15 -19.06
C LEU A 87 -18.19 -11.31 -17.94
N GLU A 88 -18.07 -12.36 -17.12
CA GLU A 88 -18.94 -12.55 -15.96
C GLU A 88 -18.72 -11.47 -14.90
N LEU A 89 -17.46 -11.14 -14.61
CA LEU A 89 -17.10 -10.03 -13.74
C LEU A 89 -17.62 -8.70 -14.30
N ALA A 90 -17.48 -8.46 -15.60
CA ALA A 90 -18.00 -7.27 -16.26
C ALA A 90 -19.53 -7.21 -16.17
N ARG A 91 -20.26 -8.31 -16.38
CA ARG A 91 -21.73 -8.35 -16.23
C ARG A 91 -22.15 -8.03 -14.80
N SER A 92 -21.48 -8.60 -13.80
CA SER A 92 -21.80 -8.34 -12.38
C SER A 92 -21.56 -6.88 -11.99
N ARG A 93 -20.47 -6.26 -12.48
CA ARG A 93 -20.15 -4.85 -12.22
C ARG A 93 -21.02 -3.88 -13.02
N ASN A 94 -21.24 -4.14 -14.31
CA ASN A 94 -22.00 -3.27 -15.20
C ASN A 94 -23.52 -3.30 -14.92
N LYS A 95 -24.00 -4.21 -14.06
CA LYS A 95 -25.38 -4.20 -13.58
C LYS A 95 -25.66 -3.01 -12.65
N ILE A 96 -24.62 -2.45 -12.01
CA ILE A 96 -24.74 -1.29 -11.14
C ILE A 96 -24.84 -0.05 -12.03
N PRO A 97 -25.97 0.69 -12.01
CA PRO A 97 -26.11 1.90 -12.81
C PRO A 97 -25.08 2.94 -12.38
N LEU A 98 -24.67 3.79 -13.31
CA LEU A 98 -23.75 4.88 -13.02
C LEU A 98 -24.33 5.80 -11.93
N PRO A 99 -23.50 6.31 -11.00
CA PRO A 99 -23.92 7.35 -10.07
C PRO A 99 -24.45 8.57 -10.84
N LYS A 100 -25.48 9.22 -10.30
CA LYS A 100 -25.98 10.48 -10.87
C LYS A 100 -24.81 11.48 -10.87
N SER A 101 -24.49 12.05 -12.03
CA SER A 101 -23.41 13.05 -12.14
C SER A 101 -23.72 14.25 -11.25
N ILE A 102 -22.98 14.38 -10.15
CA ILE A 102 -22.99 15.56 -9.28
C ILE A 102 -21.75 16.36 -9.68
N SER A 103 -21.89 17.23 -10.67
CA SER A 103 -21.06 18.44 -10.87
C SER A 103 -20.98 18.80 -12.35
N ARG A 104 -21.44 20.01 -12.67
CA ARG A 104 -21.41 20.56 -14.03
C ARG A 104 -20.03 21.17 -14.37
N ASN A 105 -19.19 21.48 -13.37
CA ASN A 105 -17.99 22.32 -13.57
C ASN A 105 -16.77 22.03 -12.64
N ALA A 106 -16.86 21.06 -11.72
CA ALA A 106 -15.78 20.73 -10.77
C ALA A 106 -15.57 19.21 -10.62
N ILE A 107 -14.36 18.80 -10.23
CA ILE A 107 -14.04 17.39 -9.97
C ILE A 107 -14.63 17.00 -8.61
N PRO A 108 -15.58 16.04 -8.54
CA PRO A 108 -16.12 15.60 -7.27
C PRO A 108 -15.04 14.84 -6.50
N LEU A 109 -14.70 15.32 -5.30
CA LEU A 109 -13.87 14.58 -4.36
C LEU A 109 -14.71 13.51 -3.64
N PRO A 110 -14.10 12.38 -3.24
CA PRO A 110 -14.70 11.47 -2.26
C PRO A 110 -15.05 12.20 -0.96
N PRO A 111 -15.84 11.58 -0.06
CA PRO A 111 -16.04 12.09 1.30
C PRO A 111 -14.69 12.39 1.99
N GLU A 112 -14.68 13.36 2.90
CA GLU A 112 -13.44 13.80 3.58
C GLU A 112 -12.71 12.66 4.29
N GLN A 113 -13.45 11.72 4.89
CA GLN A 113 -12.93 10.50 5.52
C GLN A 113 -12.15 9.57 4.56
N ASP A 114 -12.50 9.60 3.26
CA ASP A 114 -11.87 8.79 2.21
C ASP A 114 -10.82 9.63 1.45
N THR A 115 -10.53 10.85 1.90
CA THR A 115 -9.61 11.78 1.25
C THR A 115 -8.30 11.92 2.03
N LEU A 116 -7.16 11.75 1.35
CA LEU A 116 -5.81 11.87 1.94
C LEU A 116 -5.28 13.33 1.91
N ILE A 117 -6.12 14.30 2.25
CA ILE A 117 -5.75 15.73 2.31
C ILE A 117 -5.28 16.18 3.69
N SER A 118 -5.68 15.45 4.74
CA SER A 118 -5.28 15.76 6.10
C SER A 118 -3.85 15.27 6.38
N PRO A 119 -3.07 15.99 7.19
CA PRO A 119 -1.73 15.57 7.55
C PRO A 119 -1.78 14.24 8.32
N ASN A 120 -1.31 13.17 7.70
CA ASN A 120 -1.19 11.84 8.32
C ASN A 120 0.13 11.67 9.10
N TYR A 121 0.69 12.76 9.61
CA TYR A 121 1.92 12.77 10.40
C TYR A 121 1.80 13.74 11.57
N GLN A 122 2.36 13.35 12.72
CA GLN A 122 2.45 14.23 13.89
C GLN A 122 3.90 14.62 14.10
N LEU A 123 4.22 15.90 13.93
CA LEU A 123 5.54 16.43 14.28
C LEU A 123 5.64 16.46 15.81
N ALA A 124 6.55 15.66 16.37
CA ALA A 124 6.91 15.72 17.77
C ALA A 124 7.72 17.00 18.03
N ILE A 125 7.05 18.14 18.12
CA ILE A 125 7.69 19.41 18.50
C ILE A 125 7.73 19.45 20.03
N PRO A 126 8.91 19.38 20.66
CA PRO A 126 9.01 19.53 22.11
C PRO A 126 8.57 20.95 22.49
N LYS A 127 7.44 21.07 23.19
CA LYS A 127 7.01 22.34 23.79
C LYS A 127 8.03 22.74 24.87
N LYS A 128 8.92 23.68 24.54
CA LYS A 128 9.75 24.36 25.54
C LYS A 128 8.80 25.25 26.36
N ARG A 129 8.41 24.79 27.55
CA ARG A 129 7.61 25.58 28.49
C ARG A 129 8.47 26.79 28.90
N THR A 130 8.15 27.98 28.40
CA THR A 130 8.64 29.23 28.98
C THR A 130 7.79 29.49 30.22
N SER A 131 8.36 29.21 31.39
CA SER A 131 7.81 29.63 32.69
C SER A 131 7.89 31.15 32.79
N HIS A 132 6.77 31.85 32.65
CA HIS A 132 6.66 33.21 33.16
C HIS A 132 6.39 33.13 34.67
N PRO A 133 7.17 33.84 35.52
CA PRO A 133 6.94 33.88 36.95
C PRO A 133 5.73 34.76 37.28
N VAL A 134 5.00 34.31 38.28
CA VAL A 134 3.89 34.95 39.00
C VAL A 134 4.30 36.36 39.45
N GLU A 135 3.49 37.36 39.16
CA GLU A 135 3.51 38.65 39.88
C GLU A 135 2.14 38.83 40.56
N GLU A 136 2.23 39.21 41.83
CA GLU A 136 1.24 39.02 42.89
C GLU A 136 0.06 39.99 42.78
N THR A 137 -1.13 39.48 43.13
CA THR A 137 -2.35 40.25 43.31
C THR A 137 -2.29 40.98 44.65
N GLU A 138 -2.43 42.31 44.65
CA GLU A 138 -2.77 43.06 45.87
C GLU A 138 -4.29 43.24 45.96
N ASP A 139 -4.87 42.78 47.07
CA ASP A 139 -6.28 42.87 47.47
C ASP A 139 -6.61 44.21 48.17
N GLY A 140 -7.86 44.64 48.04
CA GLY A 140 -8.56 45.56 48.96
C GLY A 140 -9.73 46.27 48.26
N ASP A 141 -10.91 46.51 48.83
CA ASP A 141 -11.52 46.20 50.13
C ASP A 141 -13.01 46.65 50.01
N GLU A 142 -13.90 46.10 50.84
CA GLU A 142 -15.27 46.54 51.23
C GLU A 142 -16.33 46.89 50.14
N GLY A 143 -17.61 46.53 50.20
CA GLY A 143 -18.49 45.96 51.22
C GLY A 143 -19.95 46.38 50.91
N SER A 144 -20.93 45.49 51.12
CA SER A 144 -22.36 45.71 51.46
C SER A 144 -23.37 44.82 50.70
N ASP A 145 -23.88 43.81 51.40
CA ASP A 145 -25.19 43.17 51.22
C ASP A 145 -26.27 43.99 51.97
N PRO A 146 -27.54 44.05 51.53
CA PRO A 146 -28.48 42.99 51.93
C PRO A 146 -29.55 42.60 50.89
N ASN A 147 -29.88 41.31 50.90
CA ASN A 147 -31.03 40.67 50.25
C ASN A 147 -32.38 41.13 50.89
N PRO A 148 -33.51 41.13 50.16
CA PRO A 148 -34.40 39.97 50.28
C PRO A 148 -35.07 39.52 48.96
N THR A 149 -35.03 38.21 48.71
CA THR A 149 -35.89 37.42 47.81
C THR A 149 -37.35 37.43 48.30
N PRO A 150 -38.40 37.15 47.48
CA PRO A 150 -38.36 36.13 46.42
C PRO A 150 -39.18 36.38 45.13
N ASN A 151 -38.84 35.56 44.13
CA ASN A 151 -39.73 34.78 43.26
C ASN A 151 -39.70 35.04 41.73
N GLN A 152 -39.37 33.95 41.02
CA GLN A 152 -39.80 33.50 39.69
C GLN A 152 -39.13 34.02 38.39
N ASN A 153 -38.29 33.12 37.86
CA ASN A 153 -38.03 32.72 36.46
C ASN A 153 -37.53 33.74 35.41
N PRO A 154 -36.30 33.56 34.88
CA PRO A 154 -35.73 34.43 33.85
C PRO A 154 -35.86 33.80 32.45
N ASN A 155 -36.06 34.64 31.44
CA ASN A 155 -35.52 34.33 30.11
C ASN A 155 -35.43 35.61 29.25
N LEU A 156 -34.25 36.25 29.25
CA LEU A 156 -33.82 37.17 28.21
C LEU A 156 -32.30 37.38 28.32
N SER A 157 -31.52 36.82 27.38
CA SER A 157 -30.15 37.20 26.99
C SER A 157 -29.83 36.46 25.67
N GLN A 158 -29.61 37.14 24.54
CA GLN A 158 -28.31 37.61 24.05
C GLN A 158 -27.35 36.50 23.58
N ASP A 159 -27.18 36.48 22.25
CA ASP A 159 -25.93 36.29 21.49
C ASP A 159 -24.85 35.36 22.08
N ARG A 160 -24.78 34.14 21.53
CA ARG A 160 -23.60 33.27 21.61
C ARG A 160 -23.39 32.50 20.31
N THR A 161 -22.19 32.71 19.78
CA THR A 161 -21.45 31.93 18.80
C THR A 161 -21.60 30.42 18.99
N ASP A 162 -22.06 29.74 17.93
CA ASP A 162 -22.17 28.28 17.87
C ASP A 162 -20.79 27.67 17.59
N VAL A 163 -20.29 26.92 18.57
CA VAL A 163 -19.13 26.04 18.45
C VAL A 163 -19.63 24.70 17.94
N SER A 164 -19.55 24.49 16.63
CA SER A 164 -19.79 23.17 16.04
C SER A 164 -18.63 22.23 16.36
N GLN A 165 -18.95 21.17 17.10
CA GLN A 165 -18.04 20.08 17.48
C GLN A 165 -17.54 19.33 16.24
N GLU A 166 -16.27 19.53 15.87
CA GLU A 166 -15.54 18.61 15.00
C GLU A 166 -15.33 17.28 15.74
N THR A 167 -16.16 16.28 15.46
CA THR A 167 -15.82 14.89 15.76
C THR A 167 -14.82 14.37 14.74
N SER A 168 -13.56 14.83 14.85
CA SER A 168 -12.42 14.21 14.19
C SER A 168 -12.24 12.79 14.73
N GLN A 169 -12.84 11.80 14.08
CA GLN A 169 -12.68 10.40 14.46
C GLN A 169 -11.27 9.94 14.04
N ARG A 170 -10.34 10.13 14.97
CA ARG A 170 -8.91 9.82 14.86
C ARG A 170 -8.68 8.32 14.74
N VAL A 171 -8.29 7.84 13.57
CA VAL A 171 -7.83 6.47 13.37
C VAL A 171 -6.32 6.42 13.68
N SER A 172 -5.96 6.10 14.92
CA SER A 172 -4.56 5.96 15.33
C SER A 172 -4.15 4.49 15.38
N PHE A 173 -3.07 4.13 14.69
CA PHE A 173 -2.40 2.84 14.85
C PHE A 173 -1.38 2.90 16.01
N PRO A 174 -1.32 1.91 16.90
CA PRO A 174 -0.36 1.90 18.00
C PRO A 174 1.06 1.76 17.44
N LEU A 175 1.90 2.76 17.67
CA LEU A 175 3.34 2.65 17.43
C LEU A 175 3.93 1.82 18.58
N GLY A 176 4.43 0.63 18.24
CA GLY A 176 5.05 -0.27 19.20
C GLY A 176 6.17 0.40 19.99
N VAL A 177 6.22 0.12 21.30
CA VAL A 177 7.25 0.66 22.20
C VAL A 177 8.63 0.18 21.72
N LYS A 178 9.48 1.12 21.35
CA LYS A 178 10.89 0.87 21.03
C LYS A 178 11.56 0.30 22.28
N ARG A 179 11.83 -1.02 22.31
CA ARG A 179 12.71 -1.62 23.33
C ARG A 179 14.09 -0.98 23.20
N GLN A 180 14.52 -0.27 24.24
CA GLN A 180 15.90 0.16 24.39
C GLN A 180 16.79 -1.09 24.46
N ARG A 181 17.82 -1.10 23.62
CA ARG A 181 18.93 -2.07 23.69
C ARG A 181 19.80 -1.75 24.90
#